data_AF-A0A946IN73-F1
#
_entry.id   AF-A0A946IN73-F1
#
_cell.length_a   1.000
_cell.length_b   1.000
_cell.length_c   1.000
_cell.angle_alpha   90.00
_cell.angle_beta   90.00
_cell.angle_gamma   90.00
#
_symmetry.space_group_name_H-M   'P 1'
#
loop_
_entity.id
_entity.type
_entity.pdbx_description
1 polymer ?
#
loop_
_entity_poly.entity_id
_entity_poly.type
_entity_poly.pdbx_seq_one_letter_code
_entity_poly.pdbx_strand_id
1 'polypeptide(L)'
;DVFQSIYNGDIQNRDIEKYKHLPYSQSGNKVVVHSIYVKHKKYTGYNPLKNKKETPLYIVLFVKPVKDGIVSSILGYPRITIIDLEEAFNIGEVINPNPSLTRPEAIRKLKESKDLFEIDMLSEEEYNQIRNKLTPIINNN
;
A
#
# COMPACT_ATOMS: atom_id res chain seq x y z
N ASP A 1 -21.41 6.67 3.66
CA ASP A 1 -20.56 6.54 2.47
C ASP A 1 -19.30 7.38 2.57
N VAL A 2 -18.43 6.95 3.49
CA VAL A 2 -17.10 7.53 3.79
C VAL A 2 -16.09 6.39 3.82
N PHE A 3 -14.83 6.69 3.50
CA PHE A 3 -13.72 5.74 3.62
C PHE A 3 -13.50 5.33 5.09
N GLN A 4 -13.05 4.11 5.35
CA GLN A 4 -12.81 3.55 6.68
C GLN A 4 -11.38 3.80 7.15
N SER A 5 -10.39 3.68 6.26
CA SER A 5 -8.97 3.80 6.61
C SER A 5 -8.37 5.15 6.23
N ILE A 6 -9.13 6.00 5.54
CA ILE A 6 -8.69 7.29 5.01
C ILE A 6 -9.42 8.45 5.70
N TYR A 7 -8.66 9.45 6.13
CA TYR A 7 -9.15 10.57 6.92
C TYR A 7 -8.72 11.92 6.34
N ASN A 8 -9.55 12.94 6.57
CA ASN A 8 -9.20 14.33 6.32
C ASN A 8 -8.31 14.87 7.44
N GLY A 9 -7.18 15.47 7.09
CA GLY A 9 -6.25 16.13 7.99
C GLY A 9 -4.90 15.45 8.08
N ASP A 10 -4.05 16.01 8.94
CA ASP A 10 -2.74 15.48 9.29
C ASP A 10 -2.81 14.75 10.64
N ILE A 11 -2.95 13.42 10.61
CA ILE A 11 -3.19 12.64 11.82
C ILE A 11 -1.87 12.17 12.44
N GLN A 12 -1.18 13.12 13.07
CA GLN A 12 0.05 12.82 13.79
C GLN A 12 -0.19 12.26 15.19
N ASN A 13 -1.32 12.59 15.83
CA ASN A 13 -1.54 12.36 17.26
C ASN A 13 -2.53 11.21 17.58
N ARG A 14 -2.71 10.90 18.87
CA ARG A 14 -3.55 9.82 19.41
C ARG A 14 -5.06 10.00 19.22
N ASP A 15 -5.50 11.20 18.84
CA ASP A 15 -6.91 11.59 18.81
C ASP A 15 -7.53 11.37 17.42
N ILE A 16 -7.47 10.14 16.92
CA ILE A 16 -8.07 9.76 15.63
C ILE A 16 -9.56 10.12 15.57
N GLU A 17 -10.26 10.01 16.70
CA GLU A 17 -11.69 10.29 16.88
C GLU A 17 -12.06 11.75 16.59
N LYS A 18 -11.10 12.69 16.64
CA LYS A 18 -11.33 14.11 16.32
C LYS A 18 -11.33 14.37 14.81
N TYR A 19 -10.82 13.43 14.02
CA TYR A 19 -10.73 13.56 12.57
C TYR A 19 -11.92 12.90 11.90
N LYS A 20 -12.35 13.49 10.78
CA LYS A 20 -13.42 12.94 9.97
C LYS A 20 -12.82 12.06 8.88
N HIS A 21 -13.43 10.90 8.67
CA HIS A 21 -13.18 10.08 7.50
C HIS A 21 -13.34 10.88 6.20
N LEU A 22 -12.56 10.51 5.18
CA LEU A 22 -12.67 11.08 3.85
C LEU A 22 -14.02 10.66 3.23
N PRO A 23 -14.79 11.57 2.59
CA PRO A 23 -16.01 11.19 1.88
C PRO A 23 -15.71 10.47 0.56
N TYR A 24 -16.55 9.50 0.16
CA TYR A 24 -16.38 8.78 -1.12
C TYR A 24 -16.53 9.68 -2.36
N SER A 25 -17.07 10.90 -2.23
CA SER A 25 -17.09 11.89 -3.30
C SER A 25 -15.69 12.25 -3.83
N GLN A 26 -14.63 11.90 -3.11
CA GLN A 26 -13.23 12.08 -3.50
C GLN A 26 -12.58 10.81 -4.07
N SER A 27 -13.36 9.77 -4.38
CA SER A 27 -12.86 8.52 -4.97
C SER A 27 -12.30 8.72 -6.40
N GLY A 28 -11.37 7.85 -6.80
CA GLY A 28 -10.70 7.88 -8.11
C GLY A 28 -9.58 8.91 -8.25
N ASN A 29 -9.34 9.73 -7.22
CA ASN A 29 -8.28 10.72 -7.24
C ASN A 29 -6.89 10.09 -7.10
N LYS A 30 -5.96 10.53 -7.96
CA LYS A 30 -4.54 10.19 -7.79
C LYS A 30 -3.95 11.00 -6.66
N VAL A 31 -3.14 10.35 -5.84
CA VAL A 31 -2.42 10.99 -4.74
C VAL A 31 -0.94 10.67 -4.81
N VAL A 32 -0.11 11.56 -4.30
CA VAL A 32 1.31 11.30 -4.07
C VAL A 32 1.58 11.13 -2.58
N VAL A 33 2.45 10.18 -2.25
CA VAL A 33 2.94 10.01 -0.88
C VAL A 33 3.85 11.17 -0.55
N HIS A 34 3.53 11.88 0.52
CA HIS A 34 4.36 12.97 1.02
C HIS A 34 5.21 12.53 2.22
N SER A 35 4.66 11.70 3.12
CA SER A 35 5.47 11.08 4.17
C SER A 35 4.93 9.70 4.55
N ILE A 36 5.83 8.87 5.06
CA ILE A 36 5.57 7.51 5.54
C ILE A 36 6.05 7.43 6.98
N TYR A 37 5.23 6.91 7.87
CA TYR A 37 5.63 6.63 9.24
C TYR A 37 4.93 5.39 9.77
N VAL A 38 5.50 4.80 10.82
CA VAL A 38 5.00 3.56 11.40
C VAL A 38 4.48 3.85 12.81
N LYS A 39 3.31 3.32 13.14
CA LYS A 39 2.71 3.46 14.47
C LYS A 39 2.36 2.09 15.04
N HIS A 40 2.50 1.98 16.35
CA HIS A 40 2.05 0.82 17.12
C HIS A 40 0.53 0.87 17.33
N LYS A 41 -0.16 -0.27 17.18
CA LYS A 41 -1.57 -0.43 17.52
C LYS A 41 -1.77 -0.18 19.01
N LYS A 42 -2.76 0.66 19.34
CA LYS A 42 -3.09 0.93 20.75
C LYS A 42 -3.44 -0.39 21.43
N TYR A 43 -2.72 -0.73 22.49
CA TYR A 43 -3.06 -1.89 23.32
C TYR A 43 -4.40 -1.62 24.00
N THR A 44 -5.39 -2.48 23.74
CA THR A 44 -6.74 -2.40 24.32
C THR A 44 -6.99 -3.47 25.40
N GLY A 45 -5.99 -4.29 25.73
CA GLY A 45 -6.14 -5.34 26.74
C GLY A 45 -6.00 -4.84 28.18
N TYR A 46 -6.32 -5.73 29.13
CA TYR A 46 -6.41 -5.41 30.56
C TYR A 46 -5.06 -5.30 31.28
N ASN A 47 -3.93 -5.74 30.68
CA ASN A 47 -2.64 -5.74 31.38
C ASN A 47 -1.91 -4.38 31.27
N PRO A 48 -1.89 -3.55 32.34
CA PRO A 48 -1.26 -2.22 32.29
C PRO A 48 0.28 -2.28 32.17
N LEU A 49 0.90 -3.43 32.41
CA LEU A 49 2.34 -3.64 32.32
C LEU A 49 2.81 -4.11 30.93
N LYS A 50 1.89 -4.35 29.99
CA LYS A 50 2.30 -4.81 28.66
C LYS A 50 3.06 -3.71 27.92
N ASN A 51 4.24 -4.06 27.40
CA ASN A 51 5.08 -3.11 26.69
C ASN A 51 4.42 -2.71 25.38
N LYS A 52 4.16 -1.41 25.20
CA LYS A 52 3.55 -0.88 23.97
C LYS A 52 4.39 -1.17 22.73
N LYS A 53 5.70 -1.35 22.88
CA LYS A 53 6.64 -1.69 21.79
C LYS A 53 6.44 -3.11 21.24
N GLU A 54 5.70 -3.98 21.94
CA GLU A 54 5.37 -5.34 21.50
C GLU A 54 4.04 -5.41 20.75
N THR A 55 3.33 -4.28 20.61
CA THR A 55 2.07 -4.26 19.85
C THR A 55 2.35 -4.22 18.35
N PRO A 56 1.46 -4.80 17.51
CA PRO A 56 1.62 -4.79 16.07
C PRO A 56 1.83 -3.38 15.53
N LEU A 57 2.68 -3.26 14.53
CA LEU A 57 2.96 -2.02 13.81
C LEU A 57 2.03 -1.92 12.60
N TYR A 58 1.56 -0.72 12.30
CA TYR A 58 0.85 -0.40 11.06
C TYR A 58 1.50 0.81 10.39
N ILE A 59 1.40 0.86 9.06
CA ILE A 59 1.96 1.93 8.23
C ILE A 59 0.92 3.02 8.06
N VAL A 60 1.31 4.25 8.35
CA VAL A 60 0.52 5.44 8.09
C VAL A 60 1.16 6.21 6.94
N LEU A 61 0.32 6.55 5.95
CA LEU A 61 0.73 7.41 4.86
C LEU A 61 0.07 8.77 4.99
N PHE A 62 0.87 9.79 4.76
CA PHE A 62 0.36 11.12 4.53
C PHE A 62 0.48 11.45 3.05
N VAL A 63 -0.65 11.75 2.42
CA VAL A 63 -0.75 11.88 0.98
C VAL A 63 -1.30 13.24 0.58
N LYS A 64 -0.98 13.66 -0.65
CA LYS A 64 -1.48 14.89 -1.25
C LYS A 64 -2.19 14.59 -2.56
N PRO A 65 -3.35 15.22 -2.82
CA PRO A 65 -4.03 15.06 -4.10
C PRO A 65 -3.18 15.61 -5.25
N VAL A 66 -3.27 14.93 -6.39
CA VAL A 66 -2.70 15.37 -7.67
C VAL A 66 -3.85 15.86 -8.54
N LYS A 67 -3.70 17.06 -9.10
CA LYS A 67 -4.65 17.63 -10.05
C LYS A 67 -3.90 17.96 -11.34
N ASP A 68 -4.33 17.40 -12.46
CA ASP A 68 -3.73 17.62 -13.78
C ASP A 68 -2.21 17.40 -13.83
N GLY A 69 -1.73 16.39 -13.10
CA GLY A 69 -0.29 16.08 -12.98
C GLY A 69 0.49 17.01 -12.04
N ILE A 70 -0.15 18.05 -11.50
CA ILE A 70 0.44 18.98 -10.56
C ILE A 70 0.11 18.54 -9.13
N VAL A 71 1.16 18.35 -8.34
CA VAL A 71 1.03 18.05 -6.91
C VAL A 71 0.49 19.28 -6.19
N SER A 72 -0.46 19.02 -5.31
CA SER A 72 -1.11 19.99 -4.45
C SER A 72 -0.15 21.01 -3.81
N SER A 73 -0.08 22.31 -4.18
CA SER A 73 0.90 23.25 -3.62
C SER A 73 0.69 23.43 -2.10
N ILE A 74 1.82 23.59 -1.40
CA ILE A 74 2.09 23.26 0.02
C ILE A 74 1.15 23.90 1.06
N LEU A 75 0.32 24.88 0.69
CA LEU A 75 -0.54 25.64 1.61
C LEU A 75 -2.05 25.44 1.45
N GLY A 76 -2.53 24.89 0.32
CA GLY A 76 -3.94 25.05 -0.07
C GLY A 76 -4.82 23.80 -0.05
N TYR A 77 -4.23 22.60 0.02
CA TYR A 77 -4.98 21.36 -0.19
C TYR A 77 -5.24 20.60 1.10
N PRO A 78 -6.42 19.97 1.22
CA PRO A 78 -6.72 19.13 2.36
C PRO A 78 -5.67 18.04 2.44
N ARG A 79 -5.05 17.96 3.60
CA ARG A 79 -4.15 16.87 3.96
C ARG A 79 -4.98 15.61 4.08
N ILE A 80 -4.48 14.48 3.57
CA ILE A 80 -5.17 13.20 3.66
C ILE A 80 -4.25 12.22 4.35
N THR A 81 -4.76 11.53 5.36
CA THR A 81 -4.00 10.51 6.09
C THR A 81 -4.65 9.14 5.91
N ILE A 82 -3.86 8.14 5.53
CA ILE A 82 -4.23 6.73 5.46
C ILE A 82 -3.63 6.06 6.70
N ILE A 83 -4.47 5.66 7.66
CA ILE A 83 -4.00 5.23 8.99
C ILE A 83 -3.60 3.76 9.04
N ASP A 84 -4.21 2.88 8.27
CA ASP A 84 -3.78 1.50 8.18
C ASP A 84 -3.66 1.16 6.71
N LEU A 85 -2.44 1.26 6.17
CA LEU A 85 -2.20 1.03 4.76
C LEU A 85 -2.53 -0.40 4.33
N GLU A 86 -2.24 -1.38 5.19
CA GLU A 86 -2.49 -2.79 4.90
C GLU A 86 -4.00 -3.05 4.84
N GLU A 87 -4.73 -2.57 5.84
CA GLU A 87 -6.18 -2.68 5.84
C GLU A 87 -6.79 -1.90 4.67
N ALA A 88 -6.30 -0.69 4.36
CA ALA A 88 -6.76 0.10 3.22
C ALA A 88 -6.56 -0.60 1.86
N PHE A 89 -5.49 -1.38 1.71
CA PHE A 89 -5.31 -2.25 0.54
C PHE A 89 -6.31 -3.41 0.54
N ASN A 90 -6.50 -4.07 1.68
CA ASN A 90 -7.38 -5.24 1.81
C ASN A 90 -8.84 -4.90 1.50
N ILE A 91 -9.32 -3.73 1.92
CA ILE A 91 -10.69 -3.26 1.66
C ILE A 91 -10.83 -2.55 0.30
N GLY A 92 -9.73 -2.37 -0.45
CA GLY A 92 -9.74 -1.76 -1.78
C GLY A 92 -9.90 -0.23 -1.79
N GLU A 93 -9.67 0.44 -0.66
CA GLU A 93 -9.72 1.91 -0.58
C GLU A 93 -8.50 2.57 -1.20
N VAL A 94 -7.36 1.89 -1.14
CA VAL A 94 -6.12 2.29 -1.80
C VAL A 94 -5.78 1.26 -2.85
N ILE A 95 -5.46 1.72 -4.06
CA ILE A 95 -5.06 0.86 -5.17
C ILE A 95 -3.62 1.20 -5.50
N ASN A 96 -2.72 0.22 -5.39
CA ASN A 96 -1.39 0.33 -5.98
C ASN A 96 -1.50 -0.06 -7.47
N PRO A 97 -1.27 0.85 -8.42
CA PRO A 97 -1.34 0.53 -9.84
C PRO A 97 -0.21 -0.40 -10.31
N ASN A 98 0.85 -0.56 -9.50
CA ASN A 98 1.96 -1.46 -9.77
C ASN A 98 2.20 -2.36 -8.54
N PRO A 99 1.26 -3.27 -8.22
CA PRO A 99 1.44 -4.19 -7.10
C PRO A 99 2.58 -5.17 -7.41
N SER A 100 3.28 -5.61 -6.37
CA SER A 100 4.21 -6.75 -6.51
C SER A 100 3.43 -7.97 -6.98
N LEU A 101 4.04 -8.77 -7.87
CA LEU A 101 3.44 -10.02 -8.34
C LEU A 101 3.17 -10.94 -7.15
N THR A 102 1.94 -11.44 -7.07
CA THR A 102 1.60 -12.52 -6.13
C THR A 102 2.32 -13.81 -6.55
N ARG A 103 2.49 -14.76 -5.62
CA ARG A 103 3.08 -16.07 -5.93
C ARG A 103 2.37 -16.78 -7.09
N PRO A 104 1.02 -16.87 -7.14
CA PRO A 104 0.32 -17.47 -8.29
C PRO A 104 0.59 -16.74 -9.62
N GLU A 105 0.61 -15.41 -9.61
CA GLU A 105 0.90 -14.61 -10.80
C GLU A 105 2.35 -14.78 -11.27
N ALA A 106 3.31 -14.83 -10.33
CA ALA A 106 4.71 -15.11 -10.62
C ALA A 106 4.89 -16.51 -11.23
N ILE A 107 4.19 -17.52 -10.71
CA ILE A 107 4.20 -18.88 -11.28
C ILE A 107 3.58 -18.88 -12.69
N ARG A 108 2.45 -18.22 -12.88
CA ARG A 108 1.81 -18.11 -14.20
C ARG A 108 2.76 -17.46 -15.21
N LYS A 109 3.35 -16.32 -14.85
CA LYS A 109 4.29 -15.60 -15.71
C LYS A 109 5.54 -16.43 -16.03
N LEU A 110 6.03 -17.22 -15.08
CA LEU A 110 7.15 -18.13 -15.30
C LEU A 110 6.79 -19.25 -16.29
N LYS A 111 5.58 -19.80 -16.20
CA LYS A 111 5.08 -20.82 -17.15
C LYS A 111 4.92 -20.23 -18.55
N GLU A 112 4.25 -19.09 -18.68
CA GLU A 112 4.12 -18.39 -19.97
C GLU A 112 5.49 -18.10 -20.61
N SER A 113 6.47 -17.66 -19.80
CA SER A 113 7.82 -17.40 -20.29
C SER A 113 8.55 -18.68 -20.69
N LYS A 114 8.26 -19.81 -20.03
CA LYS A 114 8.81 -21.11 -20.42
C LYS A 114 8.21 -21.59 -21.74
N ASP A 115 6.91 -21.44 -21.92
CA ASP A 115 6.22 -21.79 -23.17
C ASP A 115 6.79 -20.96 -24.34
N LEU A 116 7.03 -19.67 -24.14
CA LEU A 116 7.67 -18.78 -25.13
C LEU A 116 9.12 -19.21 -25.46
N PHE A 117 9.87 -19.69 -24.47
CA PHE A 117 11.21 -20.23 -24.69
C PHE A 117 11.17 -21.54 -25.51
N GLU A 118 10.22 -22.43 -25.22
CA GLU A 118 10.06 -23.72 -25.94
C GLU A 118 9.69 -23.54 -27.41
N ILE A 119 9.09 -22.41 -27.79
CA ILE A 119 8.76 -22.05 -29.18
C ILE A 119 9.81 -21.11 -29.82
N ASP A 120 11.01 -21.02 -29.24
CA ASP A 120 12.14 -20.18 -29.70
C ASP A 120 11.79 -18.68 -29.82
N MET A 121 10.82 -18.19 -29.05
CA MET A 121 10.43 -16.76 -28.99
C MET A 121 11.16 -15.97 -27.90
N LEU A 122 11.94 -16.64 -27.05
CA LEU A 122 12.81 -16.03 -26.04
C LEU A 122 14.20 -16.67 -26.12
N SER A 123 15.25 -15.90 -25.90
CA SER A 123 16.59 -16.46 -25.72
C SER A 123 16.73 -17.14 -24.35
N GLU A 124 17.72 -18.03 -24.22
CA GLU A 124 18.05 -18.66 -22.94
C GLU A 124 18.41 -17.62 -21.87
N GLU A 125 19.13 -16.56 -22.24
CA GLU A 125 19.48 -15.46 -21.35
C GLU A 125 18.23 -14.71 -20.86
N GLU A 126 17.29 -14.40 -21.76
CA GLU A 126 16.05 -13.69 -21.42
C GLU A 126 15.18 -14.53 -20.47
N TYR A 127 15.00 -15.81 -20.79
CA TYR A 127 14.27 -16.74 -19.93
C TYR A 127 14.93 -16.86 -18.54
N ASN A 128 16.26 -17.01 -18.50
CA ASN A 128 16.99 -17.12 -17.24
C ASN A 128 16.90 -15.83 -16.40
N GLN A 129 16.91 -14.64 -17.02
CA GLN A 129 16.67 -13.38 -16.31
C GLN A 129 15.27 -13.32 -15.70
N ILE A 130 14.23 -13.73 -16.44
CA ILE A 130 12.86 -13.77 -15.94
C ILE A 130 12.76 -14.76 -14.78
N ARG A 131 13.31 -15.97 -14.95
CA ARG A 131 13.34 -17.01 -13.91
C ARG A 131 14.03 -16.53 -12.64
N ASN A 132 15.20 -15.90 -12.74
CA ASN A 132 15.94 -15.40 -11.59
C ASN A 132 15.18 -14.29 -10.84
N LYS A 133 14.45 -13.43 -11.56
CA LYS A 133 13.60 -12.39 -10.95
C LYS A 133 12.37 -12.96 -10.23
N LEU A 134 11.75 -14.01 -10.79
CA LEU A 134 10.52 -14.58 -10.24
C LEU A 134 10.75 -15.63 -9.15
N THR A 135 11.88 -16.35 -9.18
CA THR A 135 12.24 -17.37 -8.18
C THR A 135 12.13 -16.89 -6.73
N PRO A 136 12.69 -15.73 -6.32
CA PRO A 136 12.57 -15.28 -4.93
C PRO A 136 11.11 -15.00 -4.53
N ILE A 137 10.26 -14.55 -5.45
CA ILE A 137 8.83 -14.31 -5.21
C ILE A 137 8.09 -15.63 -5.00
N ILE A 138 8.51 -16.68 -5.70
CA ILE A 138 7.88 -18.01 -5.64
C ILE A 138 8.30 -18.79 -4.38
N ASN A 139 9.55 -18.60 -3.93
CA ASN A 139 10.18 -19.35 -2.85
C ASN A 139 10.05 -18.71 -1.46
N ASN A 140 9.82 -17.40 -1.35
CA ASN A 140 9.55 -16.74 -0.08
C ASN A 140 8.12 -17.06 0.38
N ASN A 141 7.96 -18.18 1.06
CA ASN A 141 6.78 -18.53 1.88
C ASN A 141 7.21 -18.68 3.33
#